data_AF-A0A834RVV4-F1
#
_entry.id   AF-A0A834RVV4-F1
#
_cell.length_a   1.000
_cell.length_b   1.000
_cell.length_c   1.000
_cell.angle_alpha   90.00
_cell.angle_beta   90.00
_cell.angle_gamma   90.00
#
_symmetry.space_group_name_H-M   'P 1'
#
loop_
_entity.id
_entity.type
_entity.pdbx_description
1 polymer ?
#
loop_
_entity_poly.entity_id
_entity_poly.type
_entity_poly.pdbx_seq_one_letter_code
_entity_poly.pdbx_strand_id
1 'polypeptide(L)'
;MEIIWNLPGYGPIPNAQPLRIAFRPYSPKRGSLDVATSVWSNRDGQVPSVEQPAYAIYDTANLVLAFERYFSSLQPAIEEWIFARIRQDEVAYHTYQEVVRMRRVTGSRALDLAMRLQCLSVVSQGYGSVFSNNIPGIREYDYRRLGRSDYEAYDRKSCDRPLPGAINHQMDVAAVKYLRKLEKLFVKELAALIFKPKIKPWYELFLAFYVIFWNLEYIHHGAQDYIKSKNGTLIENQVSNVVTTQIKKWEFAFPVLLYHWRCILRGYSPFKLARDNPDELRERGHIDTEGFQYVTRIATLFDRNNPDRFQPPLTGFVATHWSTSSEWIVKLFKEAGA
;
A
#
# COMPACT_ATOMS: atom_id res chain seq x y z
N MET A 1 -10.05 -10.64 23.38
CA MET A 1 -9.41 -11.43 22.32
C MET A 1 -8.17 -10.68 21.90
N GLU A 2 -7.08 -11.37 21.65
CA GLU A 2 -5.88 -10.80 21.07
C GLU A 2 -5.83 -11.17 19.60
N ILE A 3 -5.48 -10.20 18.75
CA ILE A 3 -5.40 -10.37 17.31
C ILE A 3 -4.02 -9.91 16.83
N ILE A 4 -3.50 -10.57 15.80
CA ILE A 4 -2.27 -10.17 15.11
C ILE A 4 -2.61 -9.82 13.66
N TRP A 5 -1.83 -8.92 13.07
CA TRP A 5 -1.99 -8.55 11.67
C TRP A 5 -0.87 -9.14 10.84
N ASN A 6 -1.23 -9.62 9.65
CA ASN A 6 -0.35 -10.31 8.73
C ASN A 6 -0.20 -9.51 7.45
N LEU A 7 0.98 -9.58 6.86
CA LEU A 7 1.29 -9.02 5.56
C LEU A 7 0.76 -9.94 4.45
N PRO A 8 0.28 -9.38 3.32
CA PRO A 8 -0.26 -10.14 2.21
C PRO A 8 0.79 -11.13 1.67
N GLY A 9 0.37 -12.39 1.47
CA GLY A 9 1.22 -13.47 0.94
C GLY A 9 2.43 -13.88 1.80
N TYR A 10 2.54 -13.39 3.05
CA TYR A 10 3.72 -13.62 3.90
C TYR A 10 3.37 -14.28 5.24
N GLY A 11 2.58 -13.60 6.07
CA GLY A 11 2.35 -14.01 7.47
C GLY A 11 2.48 -12.84 8.44
N PRO A 12 2.65 -13.10 9.75
CA PRO A 12 2.66 -12.06 10.78
C PRO A 12 3.72 -11.00 10.51
N ILE A 13 3.39 -9.73 10.77
CA ILE A 13 4.38 -8.65 10.73
C ILE A 13 5.46 -8.97 11.77
N PRO A 14 6.77 -8.93 11.41
CA PRO A 14 7.85 -9.18 12.36
C PRO A 14 7.74 -8.30 13.61
N ASN A 15 7.94 -8.89 14.78
CA ASN A 15 7.87 -8.22 16.09
C ASN A 15 6.51 -7.59 16.45
N ALA A 16 5.44 -7.89 15.69
CA ALA A 16 4.12 -7.39 15.99
C ALA A 16 3.61 -7.90 17.35
N GLN A 17 3.26 -6.97 18.23
CA GLN A 17 2.60 -7.28 19.49
C GLN A 17 1.10 -7.47 19.26
N PRO A 18 0.44 -8.49 19.82
CA PRO A 18 -0.99 -8.67 19.62
C PRO A 18 -1.81 -7.47 20.08
N LEU A 19 -2.77 -7.04 19.26
CA LEU A 19 -3.75 -6.03 19.61
C LEU A 19 -4.88 -6.67 20.43
N ARG A 20 -5.11 -6.16 21.64
CA ARG A 20 -6.21 -6.60 22.49
C ARG A 20 -7.51 -5.88 22.13
N ILE A 21 -8.56 -6.65 21.86
CA ILE A 21 -9.91 -6.15 21.57
C ILE A 21 -10.94 -6.67 22.58
N ALA A 22 -11.92 -5.83 22.87
CA ALA A 22 -13.10 -6.15 23.66
C ALA A 22 -14.21 -6.67 22.73
N PHE A 23 -14.66 -7.90 22.95
CA PHE A 23 -15.54 -8.61 22.02
C PHE A 23 -16.66 -9.34 22.77
N ARG A 24 -17.77 -9.61 22.08
CA ARG A 24 -18.89 -10.41 22.59
C ARG A 24 -19.57 -11.18 21.45
N PRO A 25 -20.24 -12.31 21.74
CA PRO A 25 -21.08 -12.97 20.75
C PRO A 25 -22.27 -12.07 20.37
N TYR A 26 -22.75 -12.20 19.14
CA TYR A 26 -24.01 -11.61 18.68
C TYR A 26 -24.89 -12.68 18.02
N SER A 27 -26.19 -12.44 17.96
CA SER A 27 -27.13 -13.30 17.24
C SER A 27 -27.30 -12.77 15.81
N PRO A 28 -26.85 -13.50 14.78
CA PRO A 28 -27.10 -13.13 13.38
C PRO A 28 -28.60 -12.92 13.12
N LYS A 29 -28.96 -11.80 12.50
CA LYS A 29 -30.34 -11.49 12.10
C LYS A 29 -30.59 -11.76 10.61
N ARG A 30 -29.55 -11.95 9.80
CA ARG A 30 -29.60 -12.12 8.34
C ARG A 30 -29.03 -13.46 7.85
N GLY A 31 -29.13 -14.53 8.64
CA GLY A 31 -28.78 -15.90 8.20
C GLY A 31 -27.38 -15.98 7.55
N SER A 32 -27.29 -16.58 6.35
CA SER A 32 -26.03 -16.73 5.58
C SER A 32 -25.43 -15.42 5.05
N LEU A 33 -26.14 -14.29 5.12
CA LEU A 33 -25.63 -12.95 4.76
C LEU A 33 -24.94 -12.24 5.93
N ASP A 34 -25.02 -12.80 7.15
CA ASP A 34 -24.34 -12.27 8.33
C ASP A 34 -22.91 -12.82 8.41
N VAL A 35 -21.99 -12.21 7.65
CA VAL A 35 -20.53 -12.00 7.91
C VAL A 35 -19.70 -13.11 8.60
N ALA A 36 -20.18 -14.34 8.71
CA ALA A 36 -19.48 -15.44 9.37
C ALA A 36 -18.59 -16.19 8.37
N THR A 37 -19.00 -16.22 7.10
CA THR A 37 -18.33 -16.99 6.04
C THR A 37 -17.60 -16.07 5.05
N SER A 38 -16.29 -16.28 4.91
CA SER A 38 -15.47 -15.69 3.86
C SER A 38 -15.36 -16.67 2.69
N VAL A 39 -15.75 -16.25 1.49
CA VAL A 39 -15.69 -17.06 0.26
C VAL A 39 -14.79 -16.40 -0.79
N TRP A 40 -14.06 -17.19 -1.57
CA TRP A 40 -13.27 -16.71 -2.70
C TRP A 40 -13.12 -17.81 -3.75
N SER A 41 -12.70 -17.43 -4.95
CA SER A 41 -12.34 -18.34 -6.03
C SER A 41 -10.84 -18.57 -6.04
N ASN A 42 -10.45 -19.84 -6.19
CA ASN A 42 -9.06 -20.23 -6.38
C ASN A 42 -8.75 -20.48 -7.87
N ARG A 43 -7.47 -20.59 -8.21
CA ARG A 43 -7.00 -20.79 -9.58
C ARG A 43 -7.41 -22.14 -10.19
N ASP A 44 -7.87 -23.07 -9.36
CA ASP A 44 -8.40 -24.37 -9.78
C ASP A 44 -9.90 -24.29 -10.09
N GLY A 45 -10.52 -23.10 -10.01
CA GLY A 45 -11.94 -22.86 -10.28
C GLY A 45 -12.87 -23.28 -9.14
N GLN A 46 -12.33 -23.60 -7.96
CA GLN A 46 -13.10 -23.95 -6.77
C GLN A 46 -13.45 -22.70 -5.96
N VAL A 47 -14.52 -22.80 -5.17
CA VAL A 47 -14.95 -21.72 -4.27
C VAL A 47 -14.79 -22.16 -2.81
N PRO A 48 -13.56 -22.12 -2.25
CA PRO A 48 -13.36 -22.36 -0.82
C PRO A 48 -14.14 -21.36 0.05
N SER A 49 -14.46 -21.82 1.26
CA SER A 49 -15.13 -21.01 2.27
C SER A 49 -14.52 -21.25 3.66
N VAL A 50 -14.46 -20.19 4.45
CA VAL A 50 -13.98 -20.22 5.83
C VAL A 50 -15.01 -19.56 6.71
N GLU A 51 -15.40 -20.24 7.79
CA GLU A 51 -16.44 -19.77 8.70
C GLU A 51 -15.91 -19.58 10.12
N GLN A 52 -16.29 -18.48 10.75
CA GLN A 52 -15.97 -18.20 12.14
C GLN A 52 -17.23 -17.82 12.91
N PRO A 53 -17.30 -18.11 14.23
CA PRO A 53 -18.45 -17.77 15.06
C PRO A 53 -18.73 -16.26 15.07
N ALA A 54 -19.99 -15.93 15.30
CA ALA A 54 -20.53 -14.57 15.33
C ALA A 54 -20.05 -13.77 16.56
N TYR A 55 -18.77 -13.38 16.56
CA TYR A 55 -18.21 -12.42 17.49
C TYR A 55 -18.11 -11.04 16.85
N ALA A 56 -18.32 -10.00 17.66
CA ALA A 56 -18.14 -8.61 17.25
C ALA A 56 -17.45 -7.82 18.37
N ILE A 57 -16.72 -6.77 17.98
CA ILE A 57 -16.18 -5.76 18.88
C ILE A 57 -17.34 -4.89 19.37
N TYR A 58 -17.52 -4.78 20.69
CA TYR A 58 -18.56 -3.90 21.25
C TYR A 58 -18.03 -2.50 21.60
N ASP A 59 -16.73 -2.38 21.88
CA ASP A 59 -16.07 -1.10 22.14
C ASP A 59 -15.52 -0.49 20.84
N THR A 60 -16.43 -0.03 19.98
CA THR A 60 -16.07 0.55 18.68
C THR A 60 -15.50 1.96 18.78
N ALA A 61 -15.73 2.65 19.91
CA ALA A 61 -15.20 3.99 20.17
C ALA A 61 -13.68 3.95 20.37
N ASN A 62 -13.20 3.03 21.22
CA ASN A 62 -11.76 2.90 21.46
C ASN A 62 -11.03 2.15 20.34
N LEU A 63 -11.74 1.36 19.52
CA LEU A 63 -11.15 0.58 18.44
C LEU A 63 -10.31 1.44 17.47
N VAL A 64 -10.81 2.61 17.07
CA VAL A 64 -10.09 3.48 16.13
C VAL A 64 -8.76 3.94 16.72
N LEU A 65 -8.77 4.46 17.95
CA LEU A 65 -7.54 4.92 18.62
C LEU A 65 -6.56 3.77 18.89
N ALA A 66 -7.08 2.59 19.26
CA ALA A 66 -6.26 1.41 19.47
C ALA A 66 -5.60 0.95 18.16
N PHE A 67 -6.36 0.95 17.05
CA PHE A 67 -5.84 0.66 15.72
C PHE A 67 -4.77 1.66 15.29
N GLU A 68 -4.97 2.97 15.51
CA GLU A 68 -3.96 3.99 15.17
C GLU A 68 -2.63 3.73 15.88
N ARG A 69 -2.68 3.47 17.20
CA ARG A 69 -1.49 3.18 18.01
C ARG A 69 -0.81 1.89 17.56
N TYR A 70 -1.61 0.85 17.31
CA TYR A 70 -1.12 -0.42 16.82
C TYR A 70 -0.42 -0.27 15.47
N PHE A 71 -1.07 0.36 14.49
CA PHE A 71 -0.47 0.66 13.19
C PHE A 71 0.84 1.43 13.32
N SER A 72 0.87 2.49 14.13
CA SER A 72 2.09 3.29 14.33
C SER A 72 3.26 2.45 14.88
N SER A 73 2.98 1.46 15.74
CA SER A 73 4.02 0.55 16.24
C SER A 73 4.55 -0.42 15.18
N LEU A 74 3.74 -0.73 14.16
CA LEU A 74 4.09 -1.67 13.09
C LEU A 74 4.79 -0.99 11.90
N GLN A 75 4.67 0.33 11.77
CA GLN A 75 5.13 1.07 10.61
C GLN A 75 6.60 0.76 10.22
N PRO A 76 7.59 0.72 11.15
CA PRO A 76 8.96 0.40 10.77
C PRO A 76 9.11 -0.97 10.10
N ALA A 77 8.45 -2.00 10.63
CA ALA A 77 8.51 -3.35 10.05
C ALA A 77 7.79 -3.43 8.69
N ILE A 78 6.75 -2.62 8.48
CA ILE A 78 6.07 -2.53 7.18
C ILE A 78 6.96 -1.80 6.16
N GLU A 79 7.65 -0.73 6.55
CA GLU A 79 8.63 -0.04 5.71
C GLU A 79 9.74 -1.02 5.29
N GLU A 80 10.31 -1.80 6.21
CA GLU A 80 11.30 -2.84 5.90
C GLU A 80 10.79 -3.88 4.91
N TRP A 81 9.52 -4.29 5.04
CA TRP A 81 8.90 -5.20 4.09
C TRP A 81 8.75 -4.58 2.69
N ILE A 82 8.39 -3.29 2.60
CA ILE A 82 8.35 -2.56 1.32
C ILE A 82 9.74 -2.56 0.69
N PHE A 83 10.78 -2.21 1.45
CA PHE A 83 12.18 -2.22 1.01
C PHE A 83 12.63 -3.61 0.51
N ALA A 84 12.19 -4.69 1.18
CA ALA A 84 12.50 -6.04 0.75
C ALA A 84 11.87 -6.38 -0.61
N ARG A 85 10.64 -5.94 -0.87
CA ARG A 85 9.93 -6.19 -2.13
C ARG A 85 10.46 -5.38 -3.32
N ILE A 86 10.90 -4.16 -3.08
CA ILE A 86 11.42 -3.29 -4.15
C ILE A 86 12.93 -3.46 -4.38
N ARG A 87 13.62 -4.32 -3.62
CA ARG A 87 15.08 -4.44 -3.63
C ARG A 87 15.70 -4.64 -5.01
N GLN A 88 15.00 -5.37 -5.89
CA GLN A 88 15.47 -5.66 -7.24
C GLN A 88 15.15 -4.54 -8.24
N ASP A 89 14.20 -3.66 -7.93
CA ASP A 89 13.92 -2.48 -8.72
C ASP A 89 14.85 -1.34 -8.28
N GLU A 90 15.94 -1.12 -9.01
CA GLU A 90 16.94 -0.10 -8.68
C GLU A 90 16.33 1.31 -8.56
N VAL A 91 15.36 1.66 -9.42
CA VAL A 91 14.72 2.98 -9.39
C VAL A 91 13.90 3.14 -8.12
N ALA A 92 13.07 2.14 -7.79
CA ALA A 92 12.31 2.17 -6.55
C ALA A 92 13.22 2.14 -5.33
N TYR A 93 14.14 1.20 -5.27
CA TYR A 93 15.03 1.05 -4.13
C TYR A 93 15.78 2.36 -3.81
N HIS A 94 16.40 3.00 -4.81
CA HIS A 94 17.08 4.27 -4.60
C HIS A 94 16.13 5.41 -4.25
N THR A 95 14.95 5.46 -4.86
CA THR A 95 13.97 6.53 -4.58
C THR A 95 13.42 6.42 -3.15
N TYR A 96 13.16 5.20 -2.66
CA TYR A 96 12.72 4.98 -1.28
C TYR A 96 13.83 5.25 -0.27
N GLN A 97 15.08 4.89 -0.57
CA GLN A 97 16.23 5.27 0.26
C GLN A 97 16.31 6.80 0.38
N GLU A 98 16.11 7.50 -0.73
CA GLU A 98 16.13 8.95 -0.78
C GLU A 98 14.97 9.58 -0.02
N VAL A 99 13.77 9.02 -0.10
CA VAL A 99 12.62 9.42 0.72
C VAL A 99 12.96 9.32 2.21
N VAL A 100 13.58 8.22 2.65
CA VAL A 100 13.98 8.02 4.06
C VAL A 100 15.04 9.04 4.48
N ARG A 101 16.04 9.30 3.62
CA ARG A 101 17.08 10.31 3.85
C ARG A 101 16.46 11.70 4.01
N MET A 102 15.63 12.12 3.05
CA MET A 102 14.98 13.42 3.06
C MET A 102 14.05 13.61 4.26
N ARG A 103 13.31 12.57 4.69
CA ARG A 103 12.54 12.59 5.94
C ARG A 103 13.42 12.94 7.15
N ARG A 104 14.62 12.36 7.24
CA ARG A 104 15.55 12.59 8.36
C ARG A 104 16.20 13.97 8.30
N VAL A 105 16.64 14.41 7.13
CA VAL A 105 17.37 15.68 6.94
C VAL A 105 16.44 16.88 7.11
N THR A 106 15.24 16.81 6.52
CA THR A 106 14.33 17.97 6.46
C THR A 106 13.18 17.91 7.46
N GLY A 107 12.91 16.74 8.06
CA GLY A 107 11.70 16.53 8.84
C GLY A 107 10.42 16.62 7.99
N SER A 108 10.50 16.40 6.67
CA SER A 108 9.37 16.56 5.75
C SER A 108 8.15 15.76 6.20
N ARG A 109 7.09 16.51 6.55
CA ARG A 109 5.81 15.94 6.92
C ARG A 109 5.07 15.34 5.73
N ALA A 110 5.26 15.89 4.53
CA ALA A 110 4.66 15.35 3.31
C ALA A 110 5.21 13.95 3.00
N LEU A 111 6.54 13.77 3.10
CA LEU A 111 7.16 12.46 2.90
C LEU A 111 6.79 11.46 4.01
N ASP A 112 6.73 11.89 5.26
CA ASP A 112 6.25 11.04 6.37
C ASP A 112 4.82 10.56 6.12
N LEU A 113 3.91 11.47 5.77
CA LEU A 113 2.51 11.13 5.49
C LEU A 113 2.36 10.24 4.26
N ALA A 114 3.16 10.44 3.21
CA ALA A 114 3.16 9.57 2.03
C ALA A 114 3.57 8.13 2.38
N MET A 115 4.66 7.96 3.13
CA MET A 115 5.10 6.64 3.61
C MET A 115 4.06 5.97 4.50
N ARG A 116 3.42 6.73 5.40
CA ARG A 116 2.35 6.23 6.27
C ARG A 116 1.12 5.78 5.50
N LEU A 117 0.72 6.54 4.48
CA LEU A 117 -0.39 6.16 3.59
C LEU A 117 -0.09 4.85 2.88
N GLN A 118 1.13 4.68 2.34
CA GLN A 118 1.53 3.43 1.70
C GLN A 118 1.58 2.26 2.67
N CYS A 119 2.17 2.43 3.85
CA CYS A 119 2.20 1.38 4.86
C CYS A 119 0.76 0.96 5.26
N LEU A 120 -0.17 1.93 5.36
CA LEU A 120 -1.57 1.64 5.66
C LEU A 120 -2.25 0.89 4.52
N SER A 121 -1.94 1.19 3.26
CA SER A 121 -2.41 0.40 2.12
C SER A 121 -1.93 -1.04 2.20
N VAL A 122 -0.65 -1.28 2.52
CA VAL A 122 -0.10 -2.63 2.70
C VAL A 122 -0.85 -3.38 3.81
N VAL A 123 -1.08 -2.72 4.95
CA VAL A 123 -1.89 -3.28 6.04
C VAL A 123 -3.31 -3.60 5.57
N SER A 124 -3.94 -2.72 4.80
CA SER A 124 -5.32 -2.92 4.33
C SER A 124 -5.50 -4.08 3.35
N GLN A 125 -4.43 -4.49 2.64
CA GLN A 125 -4.43 -5.68 1.80
C GLN A 125 -3.96 -6.94 2.55
N GLY A 126 -3.46 -6.77 3.78
CA GLY A 126 -3.15 -7.85 4.69
C GLY A 126 -4.39 -8.51 5.29
N TYR A 127 -4.19 -9.28 6.35
CA TYR A 127 -5.28 -9.95 7.04
C TYR A 127 -5.02 -10.09 8.53
N GLY A 128 -6.10 -10.09 9.32
CA GLY A 128 -6.02 -10.37 10.75
C GLY A 128 -6.17 -11.86 11.06
N SER A 129 -5.50 -12.29 12.14
CA SER A 129 -5.68 -13.62 12.73
C SER A 129 -5.88 -13.50 14.24
N VAL A 130 -6.71 -14.38 14.80
CA VAL A 130 -6.88 -14.53 16.25
C VAL A 130 -5.62 -15.16 16.83
N PHE A 131 -5.00 -14.48 17.79
CA PHE A 131 -3.79 -14.93 18.48
C PHE A 131 -4.11 -15.73 19.76
N SER A 132 -5.18 -15.37 20.48
CA SER A 132 -5.56 -16.05 21.72
C SER A 132 -6.03 -17.50 21.48
N ASN A 133 -5.49 -18.48 22.21
CA ASN A 133 -5.80 -19.92 22.04
C ASN A 133 -7.17 -20.38 22.54
N ASN A 134 -7.80 -19.61 23.44
CA ASN A 134 -8.94 -20.10 24.23
C ASN A 134 -10.25 -19.35 23.92
N ILE A 135 -10.50 -19.02 22.66
CA ILE A 135 -11.77 -18.40 22.26
C ILE A 135 -12.75 -19.48 21.78
N PRO A 136 -13.91 -19.66 22.43
CA PRO A 136 -14.86 -20.71 22.07
C PRO A 136 -15.29 -20.65 20.60
N GLY A 137 -15.19 -21.78 19.91
CA GLY A 137 -15.66 -21.95 18.53
C GLY A 137 -14.77 -21.35 17.42
N ILE A 138 -13.73 -20.58 17.76
CA ILE A 138 -12.76 -20.12 16.76
C ILE A 138 -11.99 -21.33 16.22
N ARG A 139 -11.99 -21.52 14.90
CA ARG A 139 -11.31 -22.64 14.24
C ARG A 139 -10.05 -22.18 13.52
N GLU A 140 -9.07 -23.07 13.48
CA GLU A 140 -7.90 -22.91 12.63
C GLU A 140 -8.18 -23.52 11.25
N TYR A 141 -7.68 -22.87 10.20
CA TYR A 141 -7.83 -23.27 8.82
C TYR A 141 -6.46 -23.45 8.17
N ASP A 142 -6.27 -24.54 7.42
CA ASP A 142 -5.05 -24.78 6.65
C ASP A 142 -5.21 -24.22 5.23
N TYR A 143 -4.79 -22.97 5.03
CA TYR A 143 -4.91 -22.28 3.74
C TYR A 143 -4.07 -22.91 2.63
N ARG A 144 -3.04 -23.69 2.97
CA ARG A 144 -2.23 -24.44 1.99
C ARG A 144 -3.05 -25.48 1.22
N ARG A 145 -4.19 -25.90 1.77
CA ARG A 145 -5.11 -26.89 1.18
C ARG A 145 -6.25 -26.26 0.39
N LEU A 146 -6.38 -24.93 0.39
CA LEU A 146 -7.51 -24.22 -0.22
C LEU A 146 -7.22 -23.73 -1.65
N GLY A 147 -6.10 -24.15 -2.22
CA GLY A 147 -5.64 -23.73 -3.55
C GLY A 147 -5.07 -22.31 -3.55
N ARG A 148 -4.43 -21.92 -4.66
CA ARG A 148 -3.87 -20.57 -4.82
C ARG A 148 -4.94 -19.59 -5.27
N SER A 149 -4.87 -18.35 -4.79
CA SER A 149 -5.73 -17.25 -5.26
C SER A 149 -4.88 -16.16 -5.90
N ASP A 150 -5.49 -15.38 -6.80
CA ASP A 150 -4.86 -14.16 -7.32
C ASP A 150 -4.74 -13.07 -6.26
N TYR A 151 -5.62 -13.10 -5.25
CA TYR A 151 -5.56 -12.16 -4.14
C TYR A 151 -4.68 -12.70 -3.00
N GLU A 152 -3.52 -12.07 -2.78
CA GLU A 152 -2.47 -12.52 -1.85
C GLU A 152 -2.94 -12.74 -0.39
N ALA A 153 -4.03 -12.09 0.04
CA ALA A 153 -4.58 -12.28 1.38
C ALA A 153 -5.20 -13.68 1.59
N TYR A 154 -5.52 -14.40 0.50
CA TYR A 154 -5.99 -15.80 0.55
C TYR A 154 -4.88 -16.82 0.26
N ASP A 155 -3.78 -16.42 -0.38
CA ASP A 155 -2.61 -17.30 -0.63
C ASP A 155 -1.71 -17.37 0.61
N ARG A 156 -2.30 -17.77 1.74
CA ARG A 156 -1.59 -17.89 3.01
C ARG A 156 -0.87 -19.23 3.04
N LYS A 157 0.46 -19.21 3.17
CA LYS A 157 1.28 -20.42 3.29
C LYS A 157 1.32 -20.98 4.73
N SER A 158 0.23 -20.83 5.47
CA SER A 158 0.15 -21.13 6.90
C SER A 158 -1.19 -21.74 7.30
N CYS A 159 -1.20 -22.31 8.51
CA CYS A 159 -2.43 -22.55 9.28
C CYS A 159 -2.66 -21.33 10.17
N ASP A 160 -3.83 -20.73 10.10
CA ASP A 160 -4.18 -19.62 10.97
C ASP A 160 -5.66 -19.58 11.33
N ARG A 161 -5.99 -18.75 12.31
CA ARG A 161 -7.35 -18.56 12.81
C ARG A 161 -7.85 -17.21 12.30
N PRO A 162 -8.52 -17.14 11.14
CA PRO A 162 -8.98 -15.87 10.60
C PRO A 162 -9.93 -15.16 11.57
N LEU A 163 -9.98 -13.84 11.48
CA LEU A 163 -10.92 -13.07 12.28
C LEU A 163 -12.38 -13.45 11.96
N PRO A 164 -13.26 -13.48 12.97
CA PRO A 164 -14.70 -13.39 12.74
C PRO A 164 -15.03 -12.24 11.79
N GLY A 165 -15.87 -12.47 10.78
CA GLY A 165 -15.98 -11.46 9.70
C GLY A 165 -16.60 -10.14 10.16
N ALA A 166 -17.43 -10.12 11.21
CA ALA A 166 -17.85 -8.86 11.83
C ALA A 166 -16.67 -8.09 12.47
N ILE A 167 -15.75 -8.79 13.17
CA ILE A 167 -14.52 -8.21 13.70
C ILE A 167 -13.63 -7.72 12.55
N ASN A 168 -13.45 -8.52 11.49
CA ASN A 168 -12.66 -8.12 10.32
C ASN A 168 -13.21 -6.83 9.70
N HIS A 169 -14.53 -6.77 9.46
CA HIS A 169 -15.18 -5.57 8.94
C HIS A 169 -15.01 -4.36 9.86
N GLN A 170 -15.10 -4.53 11.18
CA GLN A 170 -14.89 -3.44 12.14
C GLN A 170 -13.44 -2.93 12.14
N MET A 171 -12.47 -3.82 11.92
CA MET A 171 -11.06 -3.45 11.71
C MET A 171 -10.88 -2.67 10.40
N ASP A 172 -11.51 -3.12 9.30
CA ASP A 172 -11.49 -2.40 8.02
C ASP A 172 -12.08 -0.99 8.15
N VAL A 173 -13.19 -0.85 8.87
CA VAL A 173 -13.80 0.46 9.17
C VAL A 173 -12.85 1.35 9.99
N ALA A 174 -12.14 0.80 10.97
CA ALA A 174 -11.14 1.55 11.73
C ALA A 174 -9.96 2.00 10.84
N ALA A 175 -9.46 1.12 9.97
CA ALA A 175 -8.43 1.43 8.99
C ALA A 175 -8.86 2.52 8.02
N VAL A 176 -10.09 2.47 7.48
CA VAL A 176 -10.65 3.49 6.58
C VAL A 176 -10.80 4.85 7.27
N LYS A 177 -11.24 4.88 8.54
CA LYS A 177 -11.31 6.13 9.31
C LYS A 177 -9.94 6.76 9.49
N TYR A 178 -8.93 5.95 9.80
CA TYR A 178 -7.57 6.41 9.94
C TYR A 178 -6.94 6.84 8.60
N LEU A 179 -7.20 6.11 7.52
CA LEU A 179 -6.81 6.47 6.16
C LEU A 179 -7.30 7.87 5.80
N ARG A 180 -8.60 8.14 5.98
CA ARG A 180 -9.19 9.48 5.70
C ARG A 180 -8.54 10.59 6.52
N LYS A 181 -8.15 10.31 7.77
CA LYS A 181 -7.41 11.25 8.62
C LYS A 181 -6.02 11.54 8.03
N LEU A 182 -5.29 10.52 7.61
CA LEU A 182 -3.97 10.68 6.97
C LEU A 182 -4.07 11.40 5.62
N GLU A 183 -5.03 11.03 4.78
CA GLU A 183 -5.27 11.69 3.48
C GLU A 183 -5.55 13.18 3.65
N LYS A 184 -6.41 13.55 4.60
CA LYS A 184 -6.70 14.97 4.89
C LYS A 184 -5.45 15.74 5.31
N LEU A 185 -4.60 15.12 6.14
CA LEU A 185 -3.33 15.72 6.55
C LEU A 185 -2.38 15.83 5.35
N PHE A 186 -2.27 14.79 4.54
CA PHE A 186 -1.40 14.75 3.38
C PHE A 186 -1.80 15.80 2.35
N VAL A 187 -3.08 15.89 2.00
CA VAL A 187 -3.61 16.91 1.08
C VAL A 187 -3.32 18.32 1.59
N LYS A 188 -3.44 18.56 2.90
CA LYS A 188 -3.13 19.86 3.51
C LYS A 188 -1.65 20.22 3.32
N GLU A 189 -0.74 19.30 3.63
CA GLU A 189 0.71 19.53 3.49
C GLU A 189 1.12 19.65 2.02
N LEU A 190 0.59 18.79 1.15
CA LEU A 190 0.84 18.82 -0.28
C LEU A 190 0.35 20.14 -0.90
N ALA A 191 -0.87 20.58 -0.58
CA ALA A 191 -1.38 21.88 -1.04
C ALA A 191 -0.50 23.04 -0.55
N ALA A 192 0.04 22.95 0.67
CA ALA A 192 0.97 23.95 1.17
C ALA A 192 2.26 23.99 0.33
N LEU A 193 2.86 22.85 -0.02
CA LEU A 193 4.06 22.76 -0.86
C LEU A 193 3.81 23.19 -2.31
N ILE A 194 2.65 22.87 -2.87
CA ILE A 194 2.31 23.19 -4.27
C ILE A 194 1.99 24.69 -4.41
N PHE A 195 1.15 25.25 -3.54
CA PHE A 195 0.56 26.57 -3.80
C PHE A 195 1.25 27.74 -3.10
N LYS A 196 1.94 27.53 -1.96
CA LYS A 196 2.50 28.65 -1.18
C LYS A 196 3.91 29.11 -1.60
N PRO A 197 4.88 28.22 -1.89
CA PRO A 197 6.25 28.64 -2.14
C PRO A 197 6.38 29.44 -3.44
N LYS A 198 7.23 30.47 -3.42
CA LYS A 198 7.63 31.20 -4.64
C LYS A 198 8.52 30.33 -5.53
N ILE A 199 9.55 29.74 -4.93
CA ILE A 199 10.38 28.68 -5.53
C ILE A 199 9.75 27.35 -5.14
N LYS A 200 9.37 26.53 -6.11
CA LYS A 200 8.68 25.27 -5.82
C LYS A 200 9.68 24.22 -5.31
N PRO A 201 9.38 23.51 -4.21
CA PRO A 201 10.21 22.43 -3.70
C PRO A 201 10.02 21.17 -4.56
N TRP A 202 10.41 21.26 -5.84
CA TRP A 202 10.14 20.23 -6.85
C TRP A 202 10.68 18.87 -6.42
N TYR A 203 11.82 18.84 -5.73
CA TYR A 203 12.49 17.61 -5.33
C TYR A 203 11.71 16.85 -4.25
N GLU A 204 11.27 17.55 -3.20
CA GLU A 204 10.41 16.97 -2.16
C GLU A 204 9.06 16.53 -2.75
N LEU A 205 8.48 17.35 -3.63
CA LEU A 205 7.22 17.04 -4.32
C LEU A 205 7.36 15.81 -5.23
N PHE A 206 8.48 15.67 -5.94
CA PHE A 206 8.78 14.51 -6.76
C PHE A 206 8.82 13.23 -5.93
N LEU A 207 9.57 13.22 -4.82
CA LEU A 207 9.67 12.07 -3.92
C LEU A 207 8.30 11.71 -3.30
N ALA A 208 7.51 12.71 -2.91
CA ALA A 208 6.17 12.51 -2.39
C ALA A 208 5.22 11.91 -3.46
N PHE A 209 5.25 12.45 -4.68
CA PHE A 209 4.45 11.92 -5.78
C PHE A 209 4.88 10.51 -6.18
N TYR A 210 6.17 10.20 -6.15
CA TYR A 210 6.66 8.86 -6.43
C TYR A 210 6.05 7.83 -5.47
N VAL A 211 6.14 8.07 -4.16
CA VAL A 211 5.57 7.18 -3.14
C VAL A 211 4.06 7.03 -3.31
N ILE A 212 3.34 8.13 -3.57
CA ILE A 212 1.89 8.09 -3.75
C ILE A 212 1.48 7.39 -5.03
N PHE A 213 2.16 7.61 -6.15
CA PHE A 213 1.84 6.94 -7.42
C PHE A 213 2.15 5.45 -7.34
N TRP A 214 3.26 5.09 -6.72
CA TRP A 214 3.59 3.70 -6.41
C TRP A 214 2.49 3.05 -5.56
N ASN A 215 2.04 3.76 -4.51
CA ASN A 215 0.96 3.30 -3.65
C ASN A 215 -0.38 3.17 -4.37
N LEU A 216 -0.74 4.16 -5.20
CA LEU A 216 -1.99 4.14 -5.97
C LEU A 216 -2.00 2.91 -6.90
N GLU A 217 -0.88 2.61 -7.55
CA GLU A 217 -0.79 1.47 -8.46
C GLU A 217 -0.87 0.14 -7.69
N TYR A 218 -0.23 0.08 -6.52
CA TYR A 218 -0.33 -1.06 -5.61
C TYR A 218 -1.78 -1.35 -5.18
N ILE A 219 -2.55 -0.32 -4.79
CA ILE A 219 -3.96 -0.50 -4.42
C ILE A 219 -4.88 -0.77 -5.61
N HIS A 220 -4.55 -0.23 -6.79
CA HIS A 220 -5.28 -0.49 -8.04
C HIS A 220 -5.18 -1.97 -8.42
N HIS A 221 -3.98 -2.53 -8.48
CA HIS A 221 -3.77 -3.96 -8.77
C HIS A 221 -4.40 -4.86 -7.70
N GLY A 222 -4.16 -4.56 -6.42
CA GLY A 222 -4.75 -5.34 -5.32
C GLY A 222 -6.28 -5.36 -5.37
N ALA A 223 -6.92 -4.26 -5.78
CA ALA A 223 -8.36 -4.20 -5.99
C ALA A 223 -8.84 -5.03 -7.19
N GLN A 224 -8.09 -5.04 -8.29
CA GLN A 224 -8.40 -5.90 -9.44
C GLN A 224 -8.30 -7.39 -9.09
N ASP A 225 -7.26 -7.79 -8.37
CA ASP A 225 -7.08 -9.18 -7.93
C ASP A 225 -8.13 -9.57 -6.88
N TYR A 226 -8.54 -8.62 -6.03
CA TYR A 226 -9.66 -8.83 -5.13
C TYR A 226 -10.97 -9.08 -5.90
N ILE A 227 -11.27 -8.31 -6.95
CA ILE A 227 -12.44 -8.57 -7.81
C ILE A 227 -12.35 -9.98 -8.43
N LYS A 228 -11.22 -10.34 -9.04
CA LYS A 228 -11.02 -11.68 -9.63
C LYS A 228 -11.25 -12.80 -8.62
N SER A 229 -10.77 -12.62 -7.39
CA SER A 229 -10.96 -13.58 -6.30
C SER A 229 -12.43 -13.78 -5.89
N LYS A 230 -13.36 -12.93 -6.35
CA LYS A 230 -14.80 -13.06 -6.06
C LYS A 230 -15.61 -13.59 -7.23
N ASN A 231 -14.99 -13.85 -8.38
CA ASN A 231 -15.66 -14.46 -9.54
C ASN A 231 -16.24 -15.83 -9.18
N GLY A 232 -17.49 -16.09 -9.56
CA GLY A 232 -18.21 -17.32 -9.25
C GLY A 232 -18.68 -17.44 -7.80
N THR A 233 -18.52 -16.41 -6.97
CA THR A 233 -19.02 -16.39 -5.58
C THR A 233 -20.37 -15.70 -5.48
N LEU A 234 -21.10 -15.96 -4.39
CA LEU A 234 -22.41 -15.33 -4.11
C LEU A 234 -22.34 -13.79 -3.96
N ILE A 235 -21.14 -13.23 -3.76
CA ILE A 235 -20.92 -11.80 -3.53
C ILE A 235 -20.22 -11.08 -4.69
N GLU A 236 -20.01 -11.77 -5.82
CA GLU A 236 -19.30 -11.25 -7.00
C GLU A 236 -19.81 -9.86 -7.42
N ASN A 237 -21.11 -9.76 -7.70
CA ASN A 237 -21.73 -8.53 -8.19
C ASN A 237 -21.62 -7.38 -7.18
N GLN A 238 -21.79 -7.67 -5.89
CA GLN A 238 -21.69 -6.65 -4.85
C GLN A 238 -20.27 -6.11 -4.73
N VAL A 239 -19.27 -7.00 -4.69
CA VAL A 239 -17.86 -6.62 -4.57
C VAL A 239 -17.40 -5.88 -5.82
N SER A 240 -17.67 -6.44 -7.01
CA SER A 240 -17.25 -5.85 -8.29
C SER A 240 -17.76 -4.43 -8.45
N ASN A 241 -19.04 -4.16 -8.16
CA ASN A 241 -19.62 -2.81 -8.28
C ASN A 241 -18.97 -1.79 -7.34
N VAL A 242 -18.76 -2.16 -6.06
CA VAL A 242 -18.18 -1.26 -5.05
C VAL A 242 -16.71 -0.99 -5.35
N VAL A 243 -15.93 -2.03 -5.63
CA VAL A 243 -14.49 -1.93 -5.84
C VAL A 243 -14.16 -1.24 -7.17
N THR A 244 -14.93 -1.50 -8.24
CA THR A 244 -14.80 -0.78 -9.52
C THR A 244 -14.99 0.73 -9.36
N THR A 245 -15.90 1.15 -8.47
CA THR A 245 -16.09 2.58 -8.17
C THR A 245 -14.87 3.21 -7.49
N GLN A 246 -14.13 2.44 -6.68
CA GLN A 246 -12.88 2.90 -6.05
C GLN A 246 -11.76 3.00 -7.07
N ILE A 247 -11.60 1.99 -7.93
CA ILE A 247 -10.62 1.96 -9.02
C ILE A 247 -10.76 3.21 -9.90
N LYS A 248 -11.98 3.55 -10.33
CA LYS A 248 -12.25 4.76 -11.13
C LYS A 248 -11.82 6.05 -10.44
N LYS A 249 -11.91 6.13 -9.10
CA LYS A 249 -11.46 7.32 -8.35
C LYS A 249 -9.95 7.44 -8.36
N TRP A 250 -9.21 6.33 -8.28
CA TRP A 250 -7.75 6.35 -8.38
C TRP A 250 -7.29 6.70 -9.79
N GLU A 251 -7.93 6.11 -10.81
CA GLU A 251 -7.70 6.44 -12.22
C GLU A 251 -8.00 7.92 -12.54
N PHE A 252 -8.95 8.53 -11.83
CA PHE A 252 -9.20 9.97 -11.92
C PHE A 252 -8.19 10.82 -11.12
N ALA A 253 -7.78 10.37 -9.94
CA ALA A 253 -6.87 11.12 -9.07
C ALA A 253 -5.46 11.23 -9.67
N PHE A 254 -4.96 10.17 -10.29
CA PHE A 254 -3.63 10.14 -10.92
C PHE A 254 -3.40 11.29 -11.92
N PRO A 255 -4.21 11.47 -12.99
CA PRO A 255 -3.99 12.55 -13.96
C PRO A 255 -4.15 13.95 -13.35
N VAL A 256 -4.99 14.12 -12.31
CA VAL A 256 -5.12 15.39 -11.59
C VAL A 256 -3.82 15.74 -10.84
N LEU A 257 -3.25 14.78 -10.12
CA LEU A 257 -1.97 14.96 -9.43
C LEU A 257 -0.82 15.18 -10.42
N LEU A 258 -0.81 14.43 -11.54
CA LEU A 258 0.18 14.60 -12.61
C LEU A 258 0.07 15.99 -13.27
N TYR A 259 -1.14 16.53 -13.42
CA TYR A 259 -1.33 17.90 -13.91
C TYR A 259 -0.69 18.93 -12.96
N HIS A 260 -0.89 18.78 -11.65
CA HIS A 260 -0.21 19.64 -10.68
C HIS A 260 1.31 19.50 -10.76
N TRP A 261 1.82 18.28 -10.94
CA TRP A 261 3.25 18.03 -11.15
C TRP A 261 3.82 18.82 -12.34
N ARG A 262 3.15 18.78 -13.49
CA ARG A 262 3.52 19.58 -14.67
C ARG A 262 3.54 21.08 -14.37
N CYS A 263 2.53 21.59 -13.66
CA CYS A 263 2.45 23.00 -13.29
C CYS A 263 3.52 23.43 -12.29
N ILE A 264 4.00 22.51 -11.44
CA ILE A 264 5.09 22.75 -10.47
C ILE A 264 6.41 22.90 -11.22
N LEU A 265 6.66 22.03 -12.20
CA LEU A 265 7.87 22.05 -13.00
C LEU A 265 7.97 23.28 -13.91
N ARG A 266 6.87 23.76 -14.50
CA ARG A 266 6.88 24.92 -15.42
C ARG A 266 7.90 24.79 -16.57
N GLY A 267 8.07 23.59 -17.09
CA GLY A 267 9.06 23.27 -18.13
C GLY A 267 10.47 23.00 -17.60
N TYR A 268 10.70 23.07 -16.29
CA TYR A 268 11.92 22.59 -15.65
C TYR A 268 12.02 21.06 -15.77
N SER A 269 13.14 20.57 -16.29
CA SER A 269 13.38 19.15 -16.57
C SER A 269 14.62 18.65 -15.84
N PRO A 270 14.53 18.37 -14.53
CA PRO A 270 15.70 18.09 -13.69
C PRO A 270 16.48 16.85 -14.14
N PHE A 271 15.82 15.78 -14.60
CA PHE A 271 16.52 14.58 -15.05
C PHE A 271 17.21 14.79 -16.40
N LYS A 272 16.65 15.63 -17.27
CA LYS A 272 17.34 16.06 -18.50
C LYS A 272 18.57 16.89 -18.16
N LEU A 273 18.45 17.86 -17.25
CA LEU A 273 19.59 18.66 -16.81
C LEU A 273 20.68 17.81 -16.16
N ALA A 274 20.31 16.79 -15.38
CA ALA A 274 21.28 15.87 -14.79
C ALA A 274 22.17 15.17 -15.84
N ARG A 275 21.65 14.96 -17.06
CA ARG A 275 22.37 14.36 -18.20
C ARG A 275 23.13 15.39 -19.00
N ASP A 276 22.43 16.44 -19.42
CA ASP A 276 22.92 17.36 -20.44
C ASP A 276 23.76 18.50 -19.85
N ASN A 277 23.45 18.92 -18.62
CA ASN A 277 24.09 20.04 -17.93
C ASN A 277 24.08 19.87 -16.39
N PRO A 278 24.83 18.88 -15.85
CA PRO A 278 24.80 18.55 -14.42
C PRO A 278 25.25 19.71 -13.50
N ASP A 279 26.12 20.60 -13.98
CA ASP A 279 26.58 21.73 -13.18
C ASP A 279 25.45 22.77 -12.95
N GLU A 280 24.61 23.01 -13.96
CA GLU A 280 23.43 23.85 -13.80
C GLU A 280 22.44 23.26 -12.79
N LEU A 281 22.23 21.94 -12.81
CA LEU A 281 21.42 21.27 -11.80
C LEU A 281 22.02 21.42 -10.40
N ARG A 282 23.34 21.32 -10.26
CA ARG A 282 24.03 21.48 -8.97
C ARG A 282 23.88 22.89 -8.41
N GLU A 283 24.01 23.91 -9.25
CA GLU A 283 23.97 25.32 -8.83
C GLU A 283 22.54 25.84 -8.64
N ARG A 284 21.60 25.45 -9.51
CA ARG A 284 20.26 26.03 -9.60
C ARG A 284 19.12 25.06 -9.29
N GLY A 285 19.44 23.78 -9.05
CA GLY A 285 18.44 22.75 -8.77
C GLY A 285 17.82 22.81 -7.38
N HIS A 286 18.36 23.61 -6.46
CA HIS A 286 17.88 23.71 -5.07
C HIS A 286 17.83 22.35 -4.36
N ILE A 287 18.82 21.50 -4.61
CA ILE A 287 19.01 20.19 -3.98
C ILE A 287 20.38 20.16 -3.29
N ASP A 288 20.49 19.33 -2.26
CA ASP A 288 21.77 19.09 -1.60
C ASP A 288 22.67 18.14 -2.42
N THR A 289 23.92 17.96 -1.99
CA THR A 289 24.91 17.16 -2.70
C THR A 289 24.46 15.70 -2.87
N GLU A 290 23.84 15.11 -1.85
CA GLU A 290 23.33 13.74 -1.89
C GLU A 290 22.11 13.62 -2.81
N GLY A 291 21.20 14.61 -2.78
CA GLY A 291 20.06 14.66 -3.68
C GLY A 291 20.48 14.82 -5.14
N PHE A 292 21.53 15.60 -5.42
CA PHE A 292 22.15 15.68 -6.75
C PHE A 292 22.66 14.32 -7.21
N GLN A 293 23.42 13.60 -6.36
CA GLN A 293 23.93 12.26 -6.68
C GLN A 293 22.79 11.28 -6.97
N TYR A 294 21.70 11.34 -6.19
CA TYR A 294 20.50 10.56 -6.44
C TYR A 294 19.90 10.86 -7.83
N VAL A 295 19.65 12.13 -8.15
CA VAL A 295 19.00 12.51 -9.43
C VAL A 295 19.86 12.07 -10.62
N THR A 296 21.18 12.30 -10.57
CA THR A 296 22.10 11.84 -11.62
C THR A 296 22.09 10.33 -11.75
N ARG A 297 22.12 9.59 -10.64
CA ARG A 297 22.04 8.12 -10.66
C ARG A 297 20.76 7.64 -11.33
N ILE A 298 19.61 8.18 -10.94
CA ILE A 298 18.33 7.78 -11.54
C ILE A 298 18.29 8.12 -13.03
N ALA A 299 18.74 9.31 -13.44
CA ALA A 299 18.82 9.67 -14.85
C ALA A 299 19.62 8.63 -15.65
N THR A 300 20.78 8.19 -15.14
CA THR A 300 21.58 7.15 -15.81
C THR A 300 20.89 5.79 -15.86
N LEU A 301 20.02 5.44 -14.89
CA LEU A 301 19.26 4.18 -14.92
C LEU A 301 18.22 4.17 -16.04
N PHE A 302 17.59 5.31 -16.32
CA PHE A 302 16.62 5.44 -17.42
C PHE A 302 17.27 5.38 -18.81
N ASP A 303 18.52 5.83 -18.95
CA ASP A 303 19.28 5.82 -20.20
C ASP A 303 19.83 4.43 -20.58
N ARG A 304 19.92 3.48 -19.63
CA ARG A 304 20.41 2.13 -19.91
C ARG A 304 19.47 1.45 -20.91
N ASN A 305 19.94 1.24 -22.15
CA ASN A 305 19.28 0.45 -23.20
C ASN A 305 19.33 -1.08 -22.95
N ASN A 306 19.45 -1.53 -21.69
CA ASN A 306 19.74 -2.92 -21.38
C ASN A 306 18.46 -3.80 -21.37
N PRO A 307 18.58 -5.11 -21.68
CA PRO A 307 17.49 -6.09 -21.54
C PRO A 307 17.04 -6.35 -20.08
N ASP A 308 17.60 -5.66 -19.08
CA ASP A 308 17.09 -5.63 -17.70
C ASP A 308 15.73 -4.92 -17.57
N ARG A 309 15.18 -4.41 -18.67
CA ARG A 309 13.75 -4.05 -18.78
C ARG A 309 12.82 -5.27 -18.70
N PHE A 310 13.34 -6.48 -18.86
CA PHE A 310 12.58 -7.71 -18.68
C PHE A 310 12.64 -8.15 -17.22
N GLN A 311 11.48 -8.53 -16.67
CA GLN A 311 11.40 -9.12 -15.33
C GLN A 311 12.37 -10.32 -15.27
N PRO A 312 13.37 -10.34 -14.37
CA PRO A 312 14.14 -11.55 -14.13
C PRO A 312 13.17 -12.67 -13.74
N PRO A 313 13.48 -13.94 -14.05
CA PRO A 313 12.65 -15.06 -13.66
C PRO A 313 12.36 -14.97 -12.16
N LEU A 314 11.08 -15.06 -11.80
CA LEU A 314 10.55 -14.93 -10.43
C LEU A 314 11.22 -15.95 -9.50
N THR A 315 12.40 -15.60 -9.00
CA THR A 315 13.16 -16.37 -8.01
C THR A 315 12.88 -15.74 -6.66
N GLY A 316 11.63 -15.86 -6.19
CA GLY A 316 11.20 -15.30 -4.91
C GLY A 316 9.76 -14.78 -4.92
N PHE A 317 9.50 -13.80 -4.04
CA PHE A 317 8.21 -13.11 -3.91
C PHE A 317 7.77 -12.56 -5.27
N VAL A 318 6.46 -12.52 -5.54
CA VAL A 318 5.94 -11.79 -6.70
C VAL A 318 6.41 -10.35 -6.55
N ALA A 319 7.34 -9.92 -7.41
CA ALA A 319 7.76 -8.54 -7.43
C ALA A 319 6.50 -7.72 -7.70
N THR A 320 6.16 -6.83 -6.76
CA THR A 320 5.35 -5.67 -7.11
C THR A 320 6.05 -5.01 -8.29
N HIS A 321 5.29 -4.79 -9.36
CA HIS A 321 5.73 -4.32 -10.68
C HIS A 321 6.95 -3.39 -10.66
N TRP A 322 7.83 -3.54 -11.66
CA TRP A 322 9.01 -2.70 -11.79
C TRP A 322 8.63 -1.26 -12.15
N SER A 323 9.34 -0.27 -11.63
CA SER A 323 9.15 1.17 -11.88
C SER A 323 9.07 1.51 -13.37
N THR A 324 9.86 0.80 -14.18
CA THR A 324 9.93 0.96 -15.64
C THR A 324 8.75 0.32 -16.38
N SER A 325 8.01 -0.59 -15.73
CA SER A 325 6.78 -1.20 -16.24
C SER A 325 5.51 -0.50 -15.74
N SER A 326 5.64 0.34 -14.71
CA SER A 326 4.55 1.13 -14.14
C SER A 326 4.20 2.32 -15.04
N GLU A 327 2.97 2.36 -15.55
CA GLU A 327 2.52 3.48 -16.39
C GLU A 327 2.58 4.81 -15.61
N TRP A 328 2.27 4.77 -14.32
CA TRP A 328 2.13 5.98 -13.50
C TRP A 328 3.48 6.55 -13.08
N ILE A 329 4.43 5.68 -12.73
CA ILE A 329 5.80 6.06 -12.42
C ILE A 329 6.54 6.53 -13.67
N VAL A 330 6.41 5.83 -14.80
CA VAL A 330 7.01 6.26 -16.07
C VAL A 330 6.52 7.64 -16.47
N LYS A 331 5.22 7.93 -16.33
CA LYS A 331 4.68 9.27 -16.60
C LYS A 331 5.25 10.33 -15.66
N LEU A 332 5.38 10.06 -14.36
CA LEU A 332 5.98 11.01 -13.40
C LEU A 332 7.39 11.42 -13.82
N PHE A 333 8.23 10.44 -14.16
CA PHE A 333 9.61 10.65 -14.60
C PHE A 333 9.68 11.37 -15.94
N LYS A 334 8.84 10.98 -16.90
CA LYS A 334 8.78 11.61 -18.22
C LYS A 334 8.47 13.10 -18.15
N GLU A 335 7.52 13.50 -17.30
CA GLU A 335 7.20 14.94 -17.11
C GLU A 335 8.38 15.72 -16.52
N ALA A 336 9.25 15.06 -15.77
CA ALA A 336 10.48 15.62 -15.20
C ALA A 336 11.69 15.53 -16.14
N GLY A 337 11.47 15.06 -17.37
CA GLY A 337 12.47 14.97 -18.44
C GLY A 337 13.43 13.79 -18.30
N ALA A 338 13.01 12.67 -17.69
CA ALA A 338 13.76 11.41 -17.72
C ALA A 338 13.63 10.70 -19.07
#